data_AF-A0A8C4RS02-F1
#
_entry.id   AF-A0A8C4RS02-F1
#
_cell.length_a   1.000
_cell.length_b   1.000
_cell.length_c   1.000
_cell.angle_alpha   90.00
_cell.angle_beta   90.00
_cell.angle_gamma   90.00
#
_symmetry.space_group_name_H-M   'P 1'
#
loop_
_entity.id
_entity.type
_entity.pdbx_description
1 polymer ?
#
loop_
_entity_poly.entity_id
_entity_poly.type
_entity_poly.pdbx_seq_one_letter_code
_entity_poly.pdbx_strand_id
1 'polypeptide(L)'
;MNEEHIFSVEQIMVMLLTKLKETAESNLKKQVTDCVISVPLFFTDAERRSVMDAAQIVGLNCLRLMNDNTAGKGIKLLLRVLIL
;
A
#
# COMPACT_ATOMS: atom_id res chain seq x y z
N MET A 1 -28.58 -2.26 -8.13
CA MET A 1 -27.75 -1.54 -9.12
C MET A 1 -26.34 -2.08 -8.99
N ASN A 2 -25.90 -2.89 -9.95
CA ASN A 2 -24.48 -3.22 -10.07
C ASN A 2 -23.91 -2.24 -11.09
N GLU A 3 -23.38 -1.13 -10.61
CA GLU A 3 -22.65 -0.18 -11.45
C GLU A 3 -21.19 -0.63 -11.52
N GLU A 4 -20.73 -0.95 -12.72
CA GLU A 4 -19.33 -1.25 -12.97
C GLU A 4 -18.51 0.04 -12.90
N HIS A 5 -17.49 0.04 -12.04
CA HIS A 5 -16.56 1.14 -11.88
C HIS A 5 -15.17 0.67 -12.30
N ILE A 6 -14.54 1.41 -13.22
CA ILE A 6 -13.16 1.15 -13.65
C ILE A 6 -12.24 1.99 -12.78
N PHE A 7 -11.35 1.32 -12.04
CA PHE A 7 -10.37 1.98 -11.20
C PHE A 7 -8.96 1.74 -11.73
N SER A 8 -8.10 2.76 -11.61
CA SER A 8 -6.66 2.58 -11.81
C SER A 8 -6.04 1.82 -10.63
N VAL A 9 -4.88 1.21 -10.87
CA VAL A 9 -4.10 0.55 -9.80
C VAL A 9 -3.81 1.53 -8.66
N GLU A 10 -3.43 2.76 -8.99
CA GLU A 10 -3.16 3.82 -8.02
C GLU A 10 -4.38 4.16 -7.18
N GLN A 11 -5.57 4.31 -7.78
CA GLN A 11 -6.81 4.58 -7.05
C GLN A 11 -7.14 3.47 -6.04
N ILE A 12 -7.01 2.21 -6.45
CA ILE A 12 -7.21 1.06 -5.56
C ILE A 12 -6.18 1.08 -4.42
N MET A 13 -4.92 1.40 -4.72
CA MET A 13 -3.86 1.50 -3.70
C MET A 13 -4.11 2.64 -2.73
N VAL A 14 -4.58 3.80 -3.19
CA VAL A 14 -4.96 4.94 -2.32
C VAL A 14 -6.06 4.53 -1.36
N MET A 15 -7.13 3.89 -1.86
CA MET A 15 -8.24 3.43 -1.03
C MET A 15 -7.77 2.43 0.04
N LEU A 16 -6.91 1.48 -0.35
CA LEU A 16 -6.32 0.50 0.56
C LEU A 16 -5.44 1.16 1.64
N LEU A 17 -4.49 2.00 1.23
CA LEU A 17 -3.55 2.65 2.15
C LEU A 17 -4.25 3.62 3.09
N THR A 18 -5.29 4.31 2.62
CA THR A 18 -6.15 5.16 3.46
C THR A 18 -6.76 4.34 4.58
N LYS A 19 -7.35 3.19 4.24
CA LYS A 19 -7.99 2.35 5.24
C LYS A 19 -6.99 1.79 6.25
N LEU A 20 -5.81 1.37 5.78
CA LEU A 20 -4.74 0.86 6.65
C LEU A 20 -4.21 1.95 7.59
N LYS A 21 -4.04 3.19 7.11
CA LYS A 21 -3.66 4.34 7.93
C LYS A 21 -4.68 4.60 9.03
N GLU A 22 -5.97 4.70 8.68
CA GLU A 22 -7.05 4.89 9.66
C GLU A 22 -7.06 3.81 10.75
N THR A 23 -6.94 2.55 10.36
CA THR A 23 -6.90 1.42 11.30
C THR A 23 -5.70 1.51 12.22
N ALA A 24 -4.53 1.86 11.69
CA ALA A 24 -3.33 1.99 12.48
C ALA A 24 -3.37 3.18 13.44
N GLU A 25 -3.80 4.36 12.98
CA GLU A 25 -3.96 5.54 13.82
C GLU A 25 -4.99 5.29 14.93
N SER A 26 -6.08 4.59 14.62
CA SER A 26 -7.08 4.19 15.61
C SER A 26 -6.52 3.23 16.67
N ASN A 27 -5.64 2.30 16.27
CA ASN A 27 -5.02 1.34 17.19
C ASN A 27 -3.91 1.99 18.04
N LEU A 28 -3.09 2.85 17.45
CA LEU A 28 -1.94 3.50 18.09
C LEU A 28 -2.32 4.76 18.86
N LYS A 29 -3.52 5.32 18.61
CA LYS A 29 -3.98 6.62 19.14
C LYS A 29 -3.00 7.76 18.84
N LYS A 30 -2.31 7.66 17.70
CA LYS A 30 -1.29 8.61 17.21
C LYS A 30 -1.39 8.71 15.71
N GLN A 31 -0.98 9.86 15.17
CA GLN A 31 -0.87 10.07 13.73
C GLN A 31 0.23 9.18 13.16
N VAL A 32 -0.02 8.61 11.98
CA VAL A 32 0.96 7.83 11.23
C VAL A 32 1.45 8.65 10.04
N THR A 33 2.74 8.96 10.06
CA THR A 33 3.41 9.79 9.03
C THR A 33 4.34 9.00 8.14
N ASP A 34 4.99 7.97 8.68
CA ASP A 34 6.03 7.22 7.98
C ASP A 34 5.65 5.75 7.83
N CYS A 35 6.02 5.16 6.70
CA CYS A 35 5.77 3.75 6.45
C CYS A 35 6.88 3.09 5.62
N VAL A 36 6.97 1.77 5.78
CA VAL A 36 7.73 0.89 4.90
C VAL A 36 6.72 -0.03 4.23
N ILE A 37 6.75 -0.08 2.90
CA ILE A 37 5.80 -0.86 2.10
C ILE A 37 6.56 -2.02 1.44
N SER A 38 6.11 -3.25 1.70
CA SER A 38 6.60 -4.42 0.98
C SER A 38 5.76 -4.68 -0.26
N VAL A 39 6.38 -4.83 -1.42
CA VAL A 39 5.74 -5.17 -2.70
C VAL A 39 6.29 -6.49 -3.25
N PRO A 40 5.52 -7.21 -4.09
CA PRO A 40 6.00 -8.42 -4.73
C PRO A 40 7.18 -8.18 -5.68
N LEU A 41 8.06 -9.17 -5.81
CA LEU A 41 9.20 -9.15 -6.73
C LEU A 41 8.81 -9.00 -8.21
N PHE A 42 7.59 -9.41 -8.58
CA PHE A 42 7.09 -9.35 -9.95
C PHE A 42 6.43 -8.02 -10.32
N PHE A 43 6.31 -7.07 -9.38
CA PHE A 43 5.80 -5.74 -9.70
C PHE A 43 6.76 -5.03 -10.66
N THR A 44 6.20 -4.49 -11.73
CA THR A 44 6.88 -3.62 -12.68
C THR A 44 7.27 -2.29 -12.03
N ASP A 45 8.21 -1.57 -12.64
CA ASP A 45 8.58 -0.23 -12.19
C ASP A 45 7.39 0.74 -12.16
N ALA A 46 6.44 0.57 -13.09
CA ALA A 46 5.22 1.37 -13.13
C ALA A 46 4.33 1.11 -11.91
N GLU A 47 4.08 -0.16 -11.56
CA GLU A 47 3.28 -0.52 -10.39
C GLU A 47 3.96 -0.09 -9.09
N ARG A 48 5.29 -0.22 -9.01
CA ARG A 48 6.07 0.27 -7.85
C ARG A 48 5.94 1.78 -7.68
N ARG A 49 5.96 2.55 -8.77
CA ARG A 49 5.71 4.01 -8.74
C ARG A 49 4.29 4.31 -8.28
N SER A 50 3.28 3.64 -8.84
CA SER A 50 1.89 3.83 -8.40
C SER A 50 1.67 3.56 -6.91
N VAL A 51 2.39 2.61 -6.31
CA VAL A 51 2.34 2.38 -4.85
C VAL A 51 2.98 3.54 -4.07
N MET A 52 4.10 4.09 -4.54
CA MET A 52 4.74 5.25 -3.91
C MET A 52 3.88 6.52 -4.05
N ASP A 53 3.30 6.74 -5.23
CA ASP A 53 2.43 7.87 -5.51
C ASP A 53 1.16 7.78 -4.64
N ALA A 54 0.57 6.59 -4.53
CA ALA A 54 -0.55 6.34 -3.63
C ALA A 54 -0.20 6.63 -2.15
N ALA A 55 1.00 6.26 -1.70
CA ALA A 55 1.46 6.57 -0.34
C ALA A 55 1.56 8.08 -0.11
N GLN A 56 2.10 8.83 -1.07
CA GLN A 56 2.16 10.29 -1.00
C GLN A 56 0.77 10.92 -0.95
N ILE A 57 -0.18 10.44 -1.76
CA ILE A 57 -1.57 10.95 -1.78
C ILE A 57 -2.24 10.77 -0.41
N VAL A 58 -1.99 9.67 0.29
CA VAL A 58 -2.55 9.38 1.63
C VAL A 58 -1.81 10.14 2.75
N GLY A 59 -0.76 10.88 2.41
CA GLY A 59 0.09 11.58 3.37
C GLY A 59 0.90 10.62 4.22
N LEU A 60 1.41 9.55 3.60
CA LEU A 60 2.39 8.63 4.17
C LEU A 60 3.73 8.81 3.46
N ASN A 61 4.78 9.02 4.24
CA ASN A 61 6.14 9.04 3.74
C ASN A 61 6.68 7.62 3.63
N CYS A 62 6.77 7.10 2.40
CA CYS A 62 7.32 5.78 2.13
C CYS A 62 8.85 5.81 2.24
N LEU A 63 9.39 5.44 3.40
CA LEU A 63 10.83 5.44 3.68
C LEU A 63 11.58 4.40 2.86
N ARG A 64 10.92 3.27 2.58
CA ARG A 64 11.50 2.18 1.80
C ARG A 64 10.41 1.34 1.18
N LEU A 65 10.59 1.02 -0.10
CA LEU A 65 9.84 -0.02 -0.79
C LEU A 65 10.65 -1.32 -0.77
N MET A 66 10.21 -2.29 0.03
CA MET A 66 10.91 -3.57 0.21
C MET A 66 10.35 -4.62 -0.74
N ASN A 67 11.22 -5.54 -1.20
CA ASN A 67 10.75 -6.69 -1.96
C ASN A 67 10.32 -7.79 -0.97
N ASP A 68 9.07 -8.24 -1.08
CA ASP A 68 8.63 -9.45 -0.40
C ASP A 68 9.10 -10.67 -1.21
N ASN A 69 10.20 -11.27 -0.77
CA ASN A 69 10.77 -12.49 -1.35
C ASN A 69 10.02 -13.77 -0.92
N THR A 70 9.04 -13.65 -0.02
CA THR A 70 8.15 -14.75 0.40
C THR A 70 7.08 -15.07 -0.64
N ALA A 71 7.00 -14.31 -1.74
CA ALA A 71 6.12 -14.57 -2.89
C ALA A 71 6.50 -15.84 -3.71
N GLY A 72 7.41 -16.67 -3.20
CA GLY A 72 7.64 -18.02 -3.72
C GLY A 72 6.48 -18.94 -3.34
N LYS A 73 5.53 -19.14 -4.28
CA LYS A 73 4.39 -20.06 -4.24
C LYS A 73 3.16 -19.56 -3.47
N GLY A 74 2.24 -18.93 -4.21
CA GLY A 74 0.87 -18.70 -3.79
C GLY A 74 0.52 -17.22 -3.80
N ILE A 75 -0.59 -16.88 -4.48
CA ILE A 75 -1.18 -15.55 -4.49
C ILE A 75 -1.54 -15.19 -3.04
N LYS A 76 -0.64 -14.47 -2.37
CA LYS A 76 -0.95 -13.81 -1.10
C LYS A 76 -0.36 -12.41 -1.20
N LEU A 77 -1.20 -11.46 -1.62
CA LEU A 77 -0.93 -10.03 -1.60
C LEU A 77 -0.84 -9.58 -0.13
N LEU A 78 0.24 -9.96 0.56
CA LEU A 78 0.53 -9.54 1.93
C LEU A 78 1.27 -8.22 1.86
N LEU A 79 0.54 -7.14 1.58
CA LEU A 79 1.07 -5.79 1.75
C LEU A 79 1.26 -5.55 3.25
N ARG A 80 2.42 -5.95 3.78
CA ARG A 80 2.83 -5.58 5.14
C ARG A 80 3.27 -4.13 5.09
N VAL A 81 2.37 -3.23 5.47
CA VAL A 81 2.72 -1.86 5.80
C VAL A 81 3.30 -1.89 7.20
N LEU A 82 4.62 -1.81 7.32
CA LEU A 82 5.25 -1.62 8.63
C LEU A 82 5.15 -0.13 8.95
N ILE A 83 4.30 0.17 9.91
CA ILE A 83 4.13 1.51 10.46
C ILE A 83 5.15 1.63 11.58
N LEU A 84 6.09 2.56 11.42
CA LEU A 84 7.13 2.86 12.42
C LEU A 84 6.61 3.87 13.44
#